data_AF-A0A1F5DGG4-F1
#
_entry.id   AF-A0A1F5DGG4-F1
#
_cell.length_a   1.000
_cell.length_b   1.000
_cell.length_c   1.000
_cell.angle_alpha   90.00
_cell.angle_beta   90.00
_cell.angle_gamma   90.00
#
_symmetry.space_group_name_H-M   'P 1'
#
loop_
_entity.id
_entity.type
_entity.pdbx_description
1 polymer ?
#
loop_
_entity_poly.entity_id
_entity_poly.type
_entity_poly.pdbx_seq_one_letter_code
_entity_poly.pdbx_strand_id
1 'polypeptide(L)'
;MMDLTNVNRTDIRLGNLKPQIWVIFLAGILSYFLVQTDSYYERLTVFPETTVGASLNSLLFVIALFIIATIIYLIVKRGRLSILKYVLRFSFILSTFLLTNWYISKIVHFSHAEFFVDSLSLIISICLTILVWFTVYRRKGIIQTLTIGAIGSLIGTFLAFSIPLLSATILLLALVIYDVLSVYKGPIGKLSESIHLSEFTGAAFTFEDVTIGMGDVVFYSMLVSMAFKNFGISIYVISSLGVLLGAYWGMRMLKKRDFFPGLPLAILIGLIMMFSSVYLTNHITLP
;
A
#
# COMPACT_ATOMS: atom_id res chain seq x y z
N MET A 1 -44.56 14.11 6.63
CA MET A 1 -43.78 13.85 5.40
C MET A 1 -42.38 14.40 5.68
N MET A 2 -41.49 13.53 6.15
CA MET A 2 -40.18 13.91 6.71
C MET A 2 -39.18 13.90 5.55
N ASP A 3 -38.62 15.07 5.25
CA ASP A 3 -37.63 15.27 4.20
C ASP A 3 -36.32 14.58 4.59
N LEU A 4 -36.04 13.44 3.97
CA LEU A 4 -34.85 12.61 4.20
C LEU A 4 -33.71 12.94 3.21
N THR A 5 -33.65 14.16 2.66
CA THR A 5 -32.66 14.50 1.62
C THR A 5 -31.52 15.42 2.07
N ASN A 6 -31.07 15.31 3.32
CA ASN A 6 -29.81 15.92 3.75
C ASN A 6 -28.84 14.89 4.37
N VAL A 7 -28.39 13.94 3.53
CA VAL A 7 -27.13 13.25 3.78
C VAL A 7 -26.04 14.30 3.57
N ASN A 8 -25.46 14.77 4.68
CA ASN A 8 -24.36 15.73 4.71
C ASN A 8 -23.19 15.16 3.90
N ARG A 9 -23.11 15.49 2.59
CA ARG A 9 -22.04 15.00 1.72
C ARG A 9 -20.74 15.63 2.19
N THR A 10 -19.79 14.78 2.56
CA THR A 10 -18.53 15.17 3.20
C THR A 10 -17.78 16.21 2.37
N ASP A 11 -17.46 17.33 3.01
CA ASP A 11 -16.64 18.36 2.40
C ASP A 11 -15.18 17.91 2.38
N ILE A 12 -14.82 17.16 1.33
CA ILE A 12 -13.44 16.74 1.11
C ILE A 12 -12.56 17.98 0.89
N ARG A 13 -11.71 18.25 1.87
CA ARG A 13 -10.73 19.34 1.88
C ARG A 13 -9.35 18.78 1.55
N LEU A 14 -8.39 19.65 1.22
CA LEU A 14 -6.98 19.23 1.08
C LEU A 14 -6.44 18.58 2.36
N GLY A 15 -7.00 18.90 3.53
CA GLY A 15 -6.63 18.29 4.81
C GLY A 15 -6.83 16.77 4.87
N ASN A 16 -7.72 16.22 4.04
CA ASN A 16 -8.01 14.79 4.01
C ASN A 16 -6.87 13.97 3.37
N LEU A 17 -5.88 14.62 2.75
CA LEU A 17 -4.67 13.98 2.20
C LEU A 17 -3.58 13.72 3.25
N LYS A 18 -3.74 14.19 4.50
CA LYS A 18 -2.72 14.04 5.55
C LYS A 18 -2.22 12.59 5.71
N PRO A 19 -3.09 11.56 5.71
CA PRO A 19 -2.62 10.17 5.78
C PRO A 19 -1.74 9.77 4.59
N GLN A 20 -2.11 10.16 3.36
CA GLN A 20 -1.36 9.85 2.15
C GLN A 20 -0.01 10.57 2.12
N ILE A 21 0.04 11.82 2.58
CA ILE A 21 1.29 12.58 2.71
C ILE A 21 2.23 11.90 3.70
N TRP A 22 1.72 11.48 4.87
CA TRP A 22 2.49 10.74 5.87
C TRP A 22 3.07 9.43 5.30
N VAL A 23 2.24 8.68 4.59
CA VAL A 23 2.60 7.40 3.96
C VAL A 23 3.72 7.60 2.94
N ILE A 24 3.55 8.55 2.02
CA ILE A 24 4.56 8.84 0.99
C ILE A 24 5.86 9.30 1.63
N PHE A 25 5.79 10.23 2.60
CA PHE A 25 6.96 10.71 3.32
C PHE A 25 7.74 9.57 3.99
N LEU A 26 7.05 8.68 4.69
CA LEU A 26 7.68 7.53 5.33
C LEU A 26 8.25 6.54 4.30
N ALA A 27 7.55 6.30 3.19
CA ALA A 27 8.03 5.47 2.09
C ALA A 27 9.35 6.03 1.49
N GLY A 28 9.47 7.35 1.37
CA GLY A 28 10.71 8.03 0.97
C GLY A 28 11.86 7.82 1.95
N ILE A 29 11.62 7.97 3.27
CA ILE A 29 12.64 7.71 4.31
C ILE A 29 13.11 6.25 4.25
N LEU A 30 12.17 5.31 4.19
CA LEU A 30 12.49 3.88 4.12
C LEU A 30 13.28 3.55 2.85
N SER A 31 12.88 4.12 1.71
CA SER A 31 13.58 3.92 0.44
C SER A 31 14.99 4.49 0.48
N TYR A 32 15.17 5.70 1.02
CA TYR A 32 16.49 6.30 1.20
C TYR A 32 17.39 5.38 2.03
N PHE A 33 16.90 4.91 3.18
CA PHE A 33 17.66 4.00 4.04
C PHE A 33 18.06 2.72 3.30
N LEU A 34 17.10 2.09 2.61
CA LEU A 34 17.35 0.83 1.92
C LEU A 34 18.37 0.98 0.80
N VAL A 35 18.31 2.04 -0.01
CA VAL A 35 19.29 2.28 -1.09
C VAL A 35 20.72 2.35 -0.56
N GLN A 36 20.93 2.86 0.66
CA GLN A 36 22.26 2.92 1.28
C GLN A 36 22.79 1.58 1.77
N THR A 37 21.95 0.53 1.81
CA THR A 37 22.31 -0.73 2.47
C THR A 37 23.16 -1.67 1.59
N ASP A 38 23.52 -1.29 0.35
CA ASP A 38 24.34 -2.03 -0.66
C ASP A 38 24.04 -3.54 -0.80
N SER A 39 22.88 -3.97 -0.30
CA SER A 39 22.53 -5.37 -0.13
C SER A 39 21.71 -5.86 -1.30
N TYR A 40 22.03 -7.05 -1.79
CA TYR A 40 21.15 -7.78 -2.69
C TYR A 40 19.79 -8.00 -1.98
N TYR A 41 18.73 -7.45 -2.57
CA TYR A 41 17.37 -7.71 -2.11
C TYR A 41 16.89 -9.04 -2.68
N GLU A 42 16.24 -9.82 -1.83
CA GLU A 42 15.60 -11.06 -2.25
C GLU A 42 14.50 -10.75 -3.26
N ARG A 43 14.57 -11.39 -4.43
CA ARG A 43 13.56 -11.21 -5.48
C ARG A 43 12.37 -12.09 -5.17
N LEU A 44 11.17 -11.49 -5.16
CA LEU A 44 9.90 -12.22 -5.04
C LEU A 44 9.39 -12.77 -6.38
N THR A 45 10.14 -12.55 -7.46
CA THR A 45 9.79 -12.98 -8.81
C THR A 45 10.49 -14.27 -9.20
N VAL A 46 9.75 -15.17 -9.85
CA VAL A 46 10.26 -16.47 -10.31
C VAL A 46 10.87 -16.37 -11.70
N PHE A 47 10.24 -15.59 -12.59
CA PHE A 47 10.67 -15.45 -13.98
C PHE A 47 11.68 -14.32 -14.16
N PRO A 48 12.58 -14.40 -15.16
CA PRO A 48 13.55 -13.36 -15.46
C PRO A 48 12.86 -12.07 -15.91
N GLU A 49 13.55 -10.93 -15.73
CA GLU A 49 13.00 -9.60 -16.01
C GLU A 49 13.06 -9.25 -17.51
N THR A 50 12.28 -9.99 -18.28
CA THR A 50 11.97 -9.76 -19.70
C THR A 50 10.51 -9.34 -19.84
N THR A 51 10.07 -8.85 -21.00
CA THR A 51 8.66 -8.48 -21.23
C THR A 51 7.69 -9.61 -20.92
N VAL A 52 7.99 -10.82 -21.38
CA VAL A 52 7.21 -12.03 -21.11
C VAL A 52 7.34 -12.45 -19.65
N GLY A 53 8.55 -12.50 -19.11
CA GLY A 53 8.77 -12.94 -17.72
C GLY A 53 8.13 -12.01 -16.69
N ALA A 54 8.21 -10.69 -16.89
CA ALA A 54 7.54 -9.70 -16.06
C ALA A 54 6.02 -9.84 -16.11
N SER A 55 5.45 -10.08 -17.29
CA SER A 55 4.01 -10.34 -17.44
C SER A 55 3.57 -11.60 -16.69
N LEU A 56 4.36 -12.68 -16.75
CA LEU A 56 4.10 -13.91 -16.01
C LEU A 56 4.24 -13.72 -14.49
N ASN A 57 5.25 -12.97 -14.03
CA ASN A 57 5.41 -12.62 -12.63
C ASN A 57 4.19 -11.84 -12.11
N SER A 58 3.77 -10.78 -12.80
CA SER A 58 2.59 -10.00 -12.43
C SER A 58 1.32 -10.83 -12.44
N LEU A 59 1.16 -11.74 -13.42
CA LEU A 59 0.03 -12.66 -13.50
C LEU A 59 -0.04 -13.58 -12.27
N LEU A 60 1.10 -14.12 -11.80
CA LEU A 60 1.13 -14.94 -10.58
C LEU A 60 0.63 -14.16 -9.36
N PHE A 61 1.07 -12.91 -9.18
CA PHE A 61 0.58 -12.06 -8.08
C PHE A 61 -0.93 -11.78 -8.19
N VAL A 62 -1.42 -11.48 -9.40
CA VAL A 62 -2.85 -11.20 -9.62
C VAL A 62 -3.70 -12.45 -9.37
N ILE A 63 -3.26 -13.63 -9.81
CA ILE A 63 -3.95 -14.90 -9.54
C ILE A 63 -3.98 -15.17 -8.03
N ALA A 64 -2.87 -14.98 -7.32
CA ALA A 64 -2.83 -15.16 -5.87
C ALA A 64 -3.80 -14.21 -5.15
N LEU A 65 -3.84 -12.93 -5.54
CA LEU A 65 -4.79 -11.96 -5.00
C LEU A 65 -6.25 -12.34 -5.29
N PHE A 66 -6.53 -12.82 -6.51
CA PHE A 66 -7.86 -13.28 -6.89
C PHE A 66 -8.30 -14.49 -6.05
N ILE A 67 -7.41 -15.45 -5.81
CA ILE A 67 -7.68 -16.61 -4.95
C ILE A 67 -7.98 -16.15 -3.52
N ILE A 68 -7.15 -15.28 -2.94
CA ILE A 68 -7.35 -14.74 -1.58
C ILE A 68 -8.68 -13.98 -1.49
N ALA A 69 -8.98 -13.10 -2.45
CA ALA A 69 -10.23 -12.36 -2.50
C ALA A 69 -11.45 -13.29 -2.59
N THR A 70 -11.34 -14.36 -3.38
CA THR A 70 -12.38 -15.39 -3.48
C THR A 70 -12.58 -16.13 -2.17
N ILE A 71 -11.50 -16.50 -1.47
CA ILE A 71 -11.57 -17.12 -0.13
C ILE A 71 -12.27 -16.19 0.86
N ILE A 72 -11.90 -14.90 0.89
CA ILE A 72 -12.55 -13.89 1.75
C ILE A 72 -14.05 -13.82 1.44
N TYR A 73 -14.41 -13.72 0.16
CA TYR A 73 -15.81 -13.69 -0.28
C TYR A 73 -16.59 -14.94 0.18
N LEU A 74 -16.00 -16.13 0.06
CA LEU A 74 -16.63 -17.38 0.50
C LEU A 74 -16.82 -17.43 2.02
N ILE A 75 -15.87 -16.94 2.82
CA ILE A 75 -15.99 -16.86 4.28
C ILE A 75 -17.13 -15.93 4.68
N VAL A 76 -17.21 -14.76 4.03
CA VAL A 76 -18.28 -13.78 4.27
C VAL A 76 -19.64 -14.36 3.88
N LYS A 77 -19.74 -14.97 2.69
CA LYS A 77 -20.99 -15.57 2.21
C LYS A 77 -21.50 -16.68 3.13
N ARG A 78 -20.60 -17.38 3.83
CA ARG A 78 -20.95 -18.39 4.84
C ARG A 78 -21.27 -17.81 6.22
N GLY A 79 -21.33 -16.48 6.36
CA GLY A 79 -21.64 -15.78 7.61
C GLY A 79 -20.55 -15.89 8.69
N ARG A 80 -19.35 -16.38 8.34
CA ARG A 80 -18.27 -16.64 9.32
C ARG A 80 -17.37 -15.42 9.53
N LEU A 81 -17.97 -14.26 9.82
CA LEU A 81 -17.26 -12.99 9.99
C LEU A 81 -16.21 -13.02 11.11
N SER A 82 -16.46 -13.77 12.19
CA SER A 82 -15.48 -13.95 13.26
C SER A 82 -14.18 -14.59 12.78
N ILE A 83 -14.27 -15.59 11.89
CA ILE A 83 -13.07 -16.23 11.31
C ILE A 83 -12.28 -15.23 10.49
N LEU A 84 -12.96 -14.44 9.64
CA LEU A 84 -12.31 -13.39 8.86
C LEU A 84 -11.59 -12.38 9.76
N LYS A 85 -12.24 -11.93 10.84
CA LYS A 85 -11.63 -11.02 11.84
C LYS A 85 -10.36 -11.62 12.47
N TYR A 86 -10.36 -12.90 12.82
CA TYR A 86 -9.15 -13.57 13.35
C TYR A 86 -8.05 -13.74 12.31
N VAL A 87 -8.39 -14.15 11.09
CA VAL A 87 -7.43 -14.30 9.99
C VAL A 87 -6.74 -12.97 9.68
N LEU A 88 -7.52 -11.88 9.51
CA LEU A 88 -6.97 -10.55 9.25
C LEU A 88 -6.06 -10.08 10.39
N ARG A 89 -6.47 -10.27 11.65
CA ARG A 89 -5.66 -9.92 12.83
C ARG A 89 -4.34 -10.68 12.86
N PHE A 90 -4.40 -11.99 12.65
CA PHE A 90 -3.22 -12.84 12.64
C PHE A 90 -2.28 -12.45 11.49
N SER A 91 -2.80 -12.31 10.27
CA SER A 91 -2.01 -11.88 9.10
C SER A 91 -1.36 -10.51 9.33
N PHE A 92 -2.06 -9.55 9.94
CA PHE A 92 -1.51 -8.23 10.24
C PHE A 92 -0.36 -8.29 11.26
N ILE A 93 -0.53 -9.04 12.35
CA ILE A 93 0.50 -9.22 13.38
C ILE A 93 1.73 -9.93 12.79
N LEU A 94 1.50 -11.03 12.07
CA LEU A 94 2.57 -11.81 11.45
C LEU A 94 3.34 -10.96 10.42
N SER A 95 2.64 -10.23 9.56
CA SER A 95 3.28 -9.35 8.57
C SER A 95 4.09 -8.25 9.24
N THR A 96 3.56 -7.65 10.31
CA THR A 96 4.29 -6.63 11.09
C THR A 96 5.58 -7.21 11.66
N PHE A 97 5.52 -8.39 12.27
CA PHE A 97 6.69 -9.07 12.82
C PHE A 97 7.73 -9.39 11.75
N LEU A 98 7.32 -10.03 10.65
CA LEU A 98 8.22 -10.39 9.56
C LEU A 98 8.89 -9.16 8.94
N LEU A 99 8.14 -8.08 8.72
CA LEU A 99 8.68 -6.85 8.14
C LEU A 99 9.60 -6.13 9.10
N THR A 100 9.20 -5.93 10.36
CA THR A 100 10.08 -5.28 11.35
C THR A 100 11.39 -6.04 11.50
N ASN A 101 11.35 -7.37 11.55
CA ASN A 101 12.54 -8.21 11.57
C ASN A 101 13.39 -8.02 10.30
N TRP A 102 12.76 -8.01 9.12
CA TRP A 102 13.47 -7.78 7.86
C TRP A 102 14.12 -6.40 7.78
N TYR A 103 13.43 -5.32 8.19
CA TYR A 103 14.02 -3.98 8.17
C TYR A 103 15.15 -3.83 9.19
N ILE A 104 15.00 -4.40 10.39
CA ILE A 104 16.06 -4.36 11.39
C ILE A 104 17.29 -5.13 10.90
N SER A 105 17.13 -6.30 10.26
CA SER A 105 18.28 -7.03 9.73
C SER A 105 19.04 -6.22 8.66
N LYS A 106 18.33 -5.44 7.84
CA LYS A 106 18.96 -4.49 6.89
C LYS A 106 19.68 -3.35 7.62
N ILE A 107 19.09 -2.80 8.68
CA ILE A 107 19.74 -1.74 9.49
C ILE A 107 21.05 -2.21 10.11
N VAL A 108 21.08 -3.45 10.57
CA VAL A 108 22.22 -4.05 11.26
C VAL A 108 23.37 -4.33 10.30
N HIS A 109 23.04 -4.87 9.13
CA HIS A 109 24.03 -5.08 8.09
C HIS A 109 24.68 -3.75 7.65
N PHE A 110 23.89 -2.68 7.57
CA PHE A 110 24.40 -1.34 7.27
C PHE A 110 25.36 -0.79 8.35
N SER A 111 25.16 -1.13 9.63
CA SER A 111 25.99 -0.62 10.73
C SER A 111 27.23 -1.46 11.05
N HIS A 112 27.49 -2.54 10.31
CA HIS A 112 28.57 -3.51 10.54
C HIS A 112 28.60 -4.10 11.97
N ALA A 113 27.47 -4.08 12.68
CA ALA A 113 27.35 -4.58 14.04
C ALA A 113 27.00 -6.08 14.03
N GLU A 114 27.89 -6.97 13.60
CA GLU A 114 27.51 -8.37 13.31
C GLU A 114 27.48 -9.32 14.54
N PHE A 115 28.12 -8.97 15.66
CA PHE A 115 28.43 -9.96 16.71
C PHE A 115 27.36 -10.23 17.79
N PHE A 116 26.34 -9.38 17.97
CA PHE A 116 25.31 -9.55 19.03
C PHE A 116 23.86 -9.46 18.55
N VAL A 117 23.63 -9.45 17.24
CA VAL A 117 22.48 -8.71 16.72
C VAL A 117 21.29 -9.54 16.30
N ASP A 118 21.42 -10.84 16.03
CA ASP A 118 20.26 -11.66 15.66
C ASP A 118 19.25 -11.84 16.80
N SER A 119 19.73 -12.08 18.02
CA SER A 119 18.85 -12.20 19.20
C SER A 119 18.23 -10.86 19.58
N LEU A 120 19.00 -9.78 19.50
CA LEU A 120 18.51 -8.42 19.80
C LEU A 120 17.52 -7.93 18.74
N SER A 121 17.77 -8.18 17.45
CA SER A 121 16.87 -7.80 16.35
C SER A 121 15.51 -8.48 16.49
N LEU A 122 15.50 -9.76 16.87
CA LEU A 122 14.29 -10.52 17.15
C LEU A 122 13.52 -9.91 18.32
N ILE A 123 14.19 -9.63 19.45
CA ILE A 123 13.55 -9.01 20.63
C ILE A 123 12.95 -7.64 20.27
N ILE A 124 13.70 -6.80 19.56
CA ILE A 124 13.21 -5.47 19.13
C ILE A 124 12.01 -5.63 18.20
N SER A 125 12.03 -6.59 17.26
CA SER A 125 10.92 -6.86 16.34
C SER A 125 9.66 -7.31 17.08
N ILE A 126 9.79 -8.19 18.09
CA ILE A 126 8.68 -8.58 18.96
C ILE A 126 8.12 -7.36 19.70
N CYS A 127 8.98 -6.57 20.33
CA CYS A 127 8.56 -5.36 21.07
C CYS A 127 7.82 -4.36 20.17
N LEU A 128 8.35 -4.08 18.96
CA LEU A 128 7.71 -3.21 17.98
C LEU A 128 6.37 -3.78 17.50
N THR A 129 6.30 -5.10 17.27
CA THR A 129 5.04 -5.76 16.88
C THR A 129 3.98 -5.63 17.96
N ILE A 130 4.34 -5.81 19.24
CA ILE A 130 3.43 -5.62 20.37
C ILE A 130 2.96 -4.16 20.45
N LEU A 131 3.87 -3.20 20.24
CA LEU A 131 3.53 -1.77 20.23
C LEU A 131 2.57 -1.41 19.09
N VAL A 132 2.84 -1.91 17.88
CA VAL A 132 1.97 -1.73 16.71
C VAL A 132 0.60 -2.37 16.97
N TRP A 133 0.57 -3.60 17.46
CA TRP A 133 -0.67 -4.27 17.81
C TRP A 133 -1.48 -3.46 18.84
N PHE A 134 -0.82 -2.99 19.90
CA PHE A 134 -1.46 -2.18 20.93
C PHE A 134 -2.03 -0.89 20.34
N THR A 135 -1.26 -0.16 19.53
CA THR A 135 -1.75 1.09 18.93
C THR A 135 -2.89 0.85 17.93
N VAL A 136 -2.81 -0.19 17.11
CA VAL A 136 -3.85 -0.48 16.09
C VAL A 136 -5.15 -0.96 16.71
N TYR A 137 -5.11 -1.81 17.75
CA TYR A 137 -6.32 -2.43 18.30
C TYR A 137 -6.84 -1.78 19.60
N ARG A 138 -6.03 -0.99 20.31
CA ARG A 138 -6.44 -0.31 21.56
C ARG A 138 -6.55 1.20 21.42
N ARG A 139 -5.93 1.84 20.43
CA ARG A 139 -6.10 3.27 20.16
C ARG A 139 -7.05 3.48 18.98
N LYS A 140 -7.64 4.68 18.91
CA LYS A 140 -8.48 5.14 17.80
C LYS A 140 -8.01 6.51 17.32
N GLY A 141 -8.44 6.92 16.13
CA GLY A 141 -8.16 8.24 15.57
C GLY A 141 -6.80 8.34 14.87
N ILE A 142 -6.14 9.50 14.98
CA ILE A 142 -4.93 9.82 14.22
C ILE A 142 -3.78 8.84 14.49
N ILE A 143 -3.55 8.44 15.74
CA ILE A 143 -2.44 7.53 16.09
C ILE A 143 -2.61 6.19 15.37
N GLN A 144 -3.82 5.62 15.41
CA GLN A 144 -4.14 4.38 14.71
C GLN A 144 -3.94 4.52 13.19
N THR A 145 -4.39 5.64 12.63
CA THR A 145 -4.24 5.96 11.20
C THR A 145 -2.77 6.04 10.79
N LEU A 146 -1.94 6.75 11.57
CA LEU A 146 -0.51 6.88 11.31
C LEU A 146 0.21 5.54 11.43
N THR A 147 -0.15 4.70 12.41
CA THR A 147 0.43 3.35 12.55
C THR A 147 0.06 2.45 11.37
N ILE A 148 -1.22 2.41 10.97
CA ILE A 148 -1.65 1.59 9.81
C ILE A 148 -0.98 2.11 8.54
N GLY A 149 -0.89 3.43 8.37
CA GLY A 149 -0.13 4.07 7.31
C GLY A 149 1.35 3.66 7.31
N ALA A 150 1.96 3.56 8.49
CA ALA A 150 3.35 3.14 8.63
C ALA A 150 3.57 1.69 8.22
N ILE A 151 2.70 0.77 8.66
CA ILE A 151 2.76 -0.63 8.23
C ILE A 151 2.52 -0.77 6.72
N GLY A 152 1.57 -0.03 6.17
CA GLY A 152 1.35 0.00 4.73
C GLY A 152 2.56 0.51 3.94
N SER A 153 3.26 1.51 4.48
CA SER A 153 4.51 2.03 3.90
C SER A 153 5.65 1.01 3.96
N LEU A 154 5.78 0.27 5.08
CA LEU A 154 6.76 -0.81 5.21
C LEU A 154 6.52 -1.91 4.18
N ILE A 155 5.27 -2.36 4.02
CA ILE A 155 4.90 -3.37 3.02
C ILE A 155 5.16 -2.84 1.61
N GLY A 156 4.68 -1.65 1.28
CA GLY A 156 4.80 -1.11 -0.07
C GLY A 156 6.25 -0.90 -0.48
N THR A 157 7.08 -0.34 0.40
CA THR A 157 8.52 -0.20 0.16
C THR A 157 9.19 -1.57 0.05
N PHE A 158 8.85 -2.54 0.91
CA PHE A 158 9.36 -3.90 0.78
C PHE A 158 9.03 -4.50 -0.60
N LEU A 159 7.78 -4.37 -1.08
CA LEU A 159 7.39 -4.85 -2.41
C LEU A 159 8.16 -4.14 -3.53
N ALA A 160 8.38 -2.82 -3.43
CA ALA A 160 9.16 -2.06 -4.42
C ALA A 160 10.62 -2.50 -4.51
N PHE A 161 11.21 -2.90 -3.38
CA PHE A 161 12.59 -3.37 -3.34
C PHE A 161 12.72 -4.84 -3.77
N SER A 162 11.73 -5.66 -3.47
CA SER A 162 11.75 -7.10 -3.75
C SER A 162 11.17 -7.49 -5.12
N ILE A 163 10.39 -6.61 -5.75
CA ILE A 163 9.86 -6.81 -7.11
C ILE A 163 10.63 -5.91 -8.10
N PRO A 164 11.22 -6.48 -9.16
CA PRO A 164 11.86 -5.71 -10.24
C PRO A 164 10.91 -4.71 -10.94
N LEU A 165 11.48 -3.68 -11.57
CA LEU A 165 10.75 -2.52 -12.10
C LEU A 165 9.64 -2.86 -13.11
N LEU A 166 9.91 -3.73 -14.09
CA LEU A 166 8.95 -4.05 -15.15
C LEU A 166 7.81 -4.90 -14.58
N SER A 167 8.14 -5.92 -13.80
CA SER A 167 7.19 -6.76 -13.06
C SER A 167 6.30 -5.94 -12.13
N ALA A 168 6.87 -4.98 -11.39
CA ALA A 168 6.15 -4.09 -10.50
C ALA A 168 5.21 -3.14 -11.26
N THR A 169 5.67 -2.58 -12.37
CA THR A 169 4.86 -1.68 -13.22
C THR A 169 3.67 -2.42 -13.83
N ILE A 170 3.89 -3.60 -14.42
CA ILE A 170 2.81 -4.42 -14.99
C ILE A 170 1.84 -4.85 -13.90
N LEU A 171 2.34 -5.21 -12.70
CA LEU A 171 1.49 -5.55 -11.56
C LEU A 171 0.60 -4.38 -11.15
N LEU A 172 1.16 -3.18 -10.99
CA LEU A 172 0.39 -1.98 -10.66
C LEU A 172 -0.69 -1.67 -11.72
N LEU A 173 -0.36 -1.77 -13.01
CA LEU A 173 -1.32 -1.59 -14.09
C LEU A 173 -2.42 -2.66 -14.08
N ALA A 174 -2.05 -3.92 -13.84
CA ALA A 174 -3.03 -5.01 -13.73
C ALA A 174 -3.97 -4.83 -12.53
N LEU A 175 -3.45 -4.32 -11.41
CA LEU A 175 -4.23 -3.99 -10.22
C LEU A 175 -5.18 -2.82 -10.45
N VAL A 176 -4.77 -1.81 -11.21
CA VAL A 176 -5.67 -0.72 -11.63
C VAL A 176 -6.85 -1.27 -12.43
N ILE A 177 -6.59 -2.17 -13.38
CA ILE A 177 -7.65 -2.83 -14.17
C ILE A 177 -8.55 -3.65 -13.25
N TYR A 178 -7.95 -4.45 -12.35
CA TYR A 178 -8.69 -5.28 -11.40
C TYR A 178 -9.57 -4.44 -10.47
N ASP A 179 -9.06 -3.34 -9.91
CA ASP A 179 -9.82 -2.48 -8.99
C ASP A 179 -11.06 -1.91 -9.66
N VAL A 180 -10.91 -1.37 -10.88
CA VAL A 180 -12.04 -0.89 -11.70
C VAL A 180 -13.07 -2.00 -11.95
N LEU A 181 -12.62 -3.19 -12.40
CA LEU A 181 -13.52 -4.31 -12.68
C LEU A 181 -14.24 -4.79 -11.41
N SER A 182 -13.52 -4.85 -10.29
CA SER A 182 -14.03 -5.37 -9.03
C SER A 182 -15.07 -4.44 -8.39
N VAL A 183 -14.91 -3.13 -8.54
CA VAL A 183 -15.86 -2.13 -8.03
C VAL A 183 -17.14 -2.10 -8.87
N TYR A 184 -17.05 -2.12 -10.21
CA TYR A 184 -18.24 -2.00 -11.06
C TYR A 184 -18.97 -3.33 -11.31
N LYS A 185 -18.28 -4.47 -11.31
CA LYS A 185 -18.88 -5.78 -11.67
C LYS A 185 -18.58 -6.89 -10.65
N GLY A 186 -17.75 -6.62 -9.65
CA GLY A 186 -17.19 -7.65 -8.77
C GLY A 186 -17.94 -7.85 -7.46
N PRO A 187 -17.49 -8.85 -6.66
CA PRO A 187 -18.08 -9.21 -5.37
C PRO A 187 -17.98 -8.09 -4.33
N ILE A 188 -17.05 -7.14 -4.48
CA ILE A 188 -16.80 -6.04 -3.55
C ILE A 188 -17.98 -5.05 -3.51
N GLY A 189 -18.61 -4.76 -4.65
CA GLY A 189 -19.84 -3.95 -4.67
C GLY A 189 -20.95 -4.55 -3.81
N LYS A 190 -21.13 -5.88 -3.87
CA LYS A 190 -22.11 -6.62 -3.06
C LYS A 190 -21.73 -6.75 -1.58
N LEU A 191 -20.43 -6.75 -1.27
CA LEU A 191 -19.91 -6.75 0.11
C LEU A 191 -20.10 -5.38 0.79
N SER A 192 -20.02 -4.29 0.01
CA SER A 192 -20.13 -2.92 0.52
C SER A 192 -21.53 -2.54 1.02
N GLU A 193 -22.58 -3.16 0.46
CA GLU A 193 -23.97 -2.98 0.91
C GLU A 193 -24.29 -3.72 2.22
N SER A 194 -23.48 -4.72 2.60
CA SER A 194 -23.77 -5.61 3.74
C SER A 194 -22.79 -5.49 4.91
N ILE A 195 -21.62 -4.85 4.74
CA ILE A 195 -20.59 -4.78 5.78
C ILE A 195 -19.95 -3.39 5.84
N HIS A 196 -19.95 -2.80 7.04
CA HIS A 196 -19.13 -1.64 7.34
C HIS A 196 -17.65 -2.05 7.38
N LEU A 197 -16.89 -1.73 6.32
CA LEU A 197 -15.44 -2.00 6.20
C LEU A 197 -14.62 -1.50 7.40
N SER A 198 -15.10 -0.47 8.10
CA SER A 198 -14.52 0.07 9.33
C SER A 198 -14.49 -0.93 10.49
N GLU A 199 -15.27 -2.02 10.44
CA GLU A 199 -15.22 -3.09 11.43
C GLU A 199 -13.96 -3.98 11.31
N PHE A 200 -13.30 -3.98 10.16
CA PHE A 200 -12.08 -4.76 9.93
C PHE A 200 -10.83 -3.94 10.26
N THR A 201 -10.66 -3.66 11.56
CA THR A 201 -9.48 -2.98 12.10
C THR A 201 -8.20 -3.65 11.61
N GLY A 202 -7.32 -2.87 10.98
CA GLY A 202 -6.06 -3.35 10.38
C GLY A 202 -6.13 -3.61 8.87
N ALA A 203 -7.32 -3.75 8.27
CA ALA A 203 -7.48 -3.86 6.81
C ALA A 203 -7.91 -2.53 6.15
N ALA A 204 -8.60 -1.69 6.91
CA ALA A 204 -8.94 -0.32 6.54
C ALA A 204 -8.83 0.60 7.76
N PHE A 205 -8.70 1.89 7.52
CA PHE A 205 -8.77 2.91 8.56
C PHE A 205 -9.61 4.08 8.09
N THR A 206 -10.26 4.75 9.04
CA THR A 206 -11.09 5.92 8.77
C THR A 206 -10.38 7.15 9.30
N PHE A 207 -10.14 8.12 8.42
CA PHE A 207 -9.63 9.44 8.78
C PHE A 207 -10.67 10.49 8.44
N GLU A 208 -11.10 11.24 9.46
CA GLU A 208 -12.28 12.11 9.38
C GLU A 208 -13.48 11.27 8.90
N ASP A 209 -14.02 11.56 7.73
CA ASP A 209 -15.18 10.86 7.17
C ASP A 209 -14.83 9.93 5.98
N VAL A 210 -13.53 9.73 5.71
CA VAL A 210 -13.05 8.92 4.57
C VAL A 210 -12.41 7.64 5.08
N THR A 211 -12.94 6.49 4.67
CA THR A 211 -12.33 5.19 4.93
C THR A 211 -11.40 4.82 3.78
N ILE A 212 -10.13 4.58 4.09
CA ILE A 212 -9.09 4.24 3.14
C ILE A 212 -8.69 2.79 3.35
N GLY A 213 -8.57 2.04 2.26
CA GLY A 213 -8.08 0.67 2.29
C GLY A 213 -6.59 0.63 2.58
N MET A 214 -6.14 -0.31 3.41
CA MET A 214 -4.70 -0.52 3.62
C MET A 214 -3.98 -0.87 2.31
N GLY A 215 -4.65 -1.55 1.39
CA GLY A 215 -4.12 -1.85 0.05
C GLY A 215 -3.73 -0.59 -0.73
N ASP A 216 -4.56 0.46 -0.70
CA ASP A 216 -4.29 1.73 -1.37
C ASP A 216 -2.96 2.33 -0.91
N VAL A 217 -2.79 2.41 0.41
CA VAL A 217 -1.56 2.89 1.05
C VAL A 217 -0.34 2.06 0.63
N VAL A 218 -0.48 0.73 0.60
CA VAL A 218 0.60 -0.19 0.19
C VAL A 218 1.02 0.10 -1.26
N PHE A 219 0.08 0.22 -2.18
CA PHE A 219 0.40 0.43 -3.60
C PHE A 219 0.90 1.85 -3.90
N TYR A 220 0.40 2.87 -3.18
CA TYR A 220 0.97 4.22 -3.27
C TYR A 220 2.43 4.23 -2.84
N SER A 221 2.73 3.60 -1.70
CA SER A 221 4.10 3.47 -1.19
C SER A 221 4.97 2.66 -2.14
N MET A 222 4.46 1.56 -2.68
CA MET A 222 5.18 0.73 -3.65
C MET A 222 5.59 1.53 -4.89
N LEU A 223 4.68 2.32 -5.46
CA LEU A 223 4.95 3.13 -6.65
C LEU A 223 6.04 4.18 -6.38
N VAL A 224 5.91 4.98 -5.31
CA VAL A 224 6.89 6.04 -5.03
C VAL A 224 8.24 5.46 -4.62
N SER A 225 8.27 4.40 -3.81
CA SER A 225 9.51 3.71 -3.43
C SER A 225 10.21 3.08 -4.64
N MET A 226 9.45 2.56 -5.61
CA MET A 226 9.98 2.07 -6.87
C MET A 226 10.60 3.20 -7.69
N ALA A 227 9.96 4.37 -7.75
CA ALA A 227 10.51 5.56 -8.40
C ALA A 227 11.84 5.98 -7.75
N PHE A 228 11.89 6.03 -6.40
CA PHE A 228 13.11 6.35 -5.66
C PHE A 228 14.23 5.36 -5.96
N LYS A 229 13.96 4.06 -5.79
CA LYS A 229 14.94 2.99 -5.95
C LYS A 229 15.60 2.98 -7.33
N ASN A 230 14.82 3.17 -8.39
CA ASN A 230 15.30 2.99 -9.76
C ASN A 230 15.80 4.29 -10.40
N PHE A 231 15.31 5.44 -9.95
CA PHE A 231 15.54 6.72 -10.65
C PHE A 231 15.94 7.88 -9.73
N GLY A 232 16.00 7.67 -8.41
CA GLY A 232 16.46 8.65 -7.44
C GLY A 232 15.39 9.62 -6.94
N ILE A 233 15.84 10.57 -6.11
CA ILE A 233 14.97 11.46 -5.32
C ILE A 233 14.11 12.40 -6.18
N SER A 234 14.63 12.92 -7.30
CA SER A 234 13.91 13.87 -8.15
C SER A 234 12.65 13.24 -8.75
N ILE A 235 12.80 12.04 -9.32
CA ILE A 235 11.70 11.28 -9.94
C ILE A 235 10.76 10.73 -8.88
N TYR A 236 11.25 10.38 -7.69
CA TYR A 236 10.43 10.09 -6.52
C TYR A 236 9.50 11.27 -6.15
N VAL A 237 10.02 12.50 -6.07
CA VAL A 237 9.21 13.68 -5.71
C VAL A 237 8.13 13.93 -6.77
N ILE A 238 8.48 13.88 -8.05
CA ILE A 238 7.52 14.09 -9.14
C ILE A 238 6.44 13.00 -9.15
N SER A 239 6.83 11.74 -8.98
CA SER A 239 5.89 10.62 -8.90
C SER A 239 4.97 10.72 -7.67
N SER A 240 5.52 11.14 -6.53
CA SER A 240 4.78 11.40 -5.29
C SER A 240 3.71 12.47 -5.46
N LEU A 241 4.05 13.57 -6.14
CA LEU A 241 3.06 14.60 -6.49
C LEU A 241 1.95 14.03 -7.37
N GLY A 242 2.29 13.17 -8.34
CA GLY A 242 1.30 12.48 -9.17
C GLY A 242 0.34 11.60 -8.38
N VAL A 243 0.88 10.79 -7.46
CA VAL A 243 0.06 9.96 -6.56
C VAL A 243 -0.86 10.82 -5.68
N LEU A 244 -0.35 11.91 -5.09
CA LEU A 244 -1.16 12.82 -4.28
C LEU A 244 -2.27 13.51 -5.08
N LEU A 245 -1.96 13.97 -6.31
CA LEU A 245 -2.93 14.57 -7.21
C LEU A 245 -4.03 13.57 -7.60
N GLY A 246 -3.65 12.34 -7.95
CA GLY A 246 -4.59 11.30 -8.29
C GLY A 246 -5.44 10.84 -7.10
N ALA A 247 -4.86 10.74 -5.91
CA ALA A 247 -5.60 10.44 -4.68
C ALA A 247 -6.59 11.57 -4.34
N TYR A 248 -6.19 12.84 -4.52
CA TYR A 248 -7.06 13.99 -4.32
C TYR A 248 -8.26 13.97 -5.26
N TRP A 249 -8.03 13.71 -6.54
CA TRP A 249 -9.11 13.60 -7.53
C TRP A 249 -10.00 12.38 -7.29
N GLY A 250 -9.41 11.24 -6.91
CA GLY A 250 -10.16 10.05 -6.50
C GLY A 250 -11.12 10.36 -5.37
N MET A 251 -10.62 10.97 -4.29
CA MET A 251 -11.48 11.43 -3.19
C MET A 251 -12.55 12.40 -3.68
N ARG A 252 -12.23 13.42 -4.49
CA ARG A 252 -13.26 14.33 -5.04
C ARG A 252 -14.35 13.61 -5.84
N MET A 253 -14.04 12.49 -6.51
CA MET A 253 -15.05 11.71 -7.24
C MET A 253 -15.98 10.93 -6.30
N LEU A 254 -15.54 10.56 -5.08
CA LEU A 254 -16.42 10.02 -4.03
C LEU A 254 -17.52 11.01 -3.62
N LYS A 255 -17.39 12.33 -3.85
CA LYS A 255 -18.50 13.27 -3.57
C LYS A 255 -19.76 12.98 -4.40
N LYS A 256 -19.61 12.29 -5.55
CA LYS A 256 -20.69 12.02 -6.50
C LYS A 256 -21.18 10.57 -6.46
N ARG A 257 -20.51 9.67 -5.72
CA ARG A 257 -20.79 8.22 -5.69
C ARG A 257 -20.48 7.64 -4.33
N ASP A 258 -21.31 6.71 -3.85
CA ASP A 258 -21.12 6.05 -2.54
C ASP A 258 -19.82 5.23 -2.47
N PHE A 259 -19.37 4.71 -3.62
CA PHE A 259 -18.11 3.98 -3.76
C PHE A 259 -17.39 4.38 -5.05
N PHE A 260 -16.07 4.50 -4.97
CA PHE A 260 -15.20 4.80 -6.12
C PHE A 260 -13.89 4.02 -5.98
N PRO A 261 -13.36 3.43 -7.07
CA PRO A 261 -12.09 2.72 -7.02
C PRO A 261 -10.97 3.70 -6.65
N GLY A 262 -10.29 3.45 -5.53
CA GLY A 262 -9.31 4.37 -4.94
C GLY A 262 -7.97 4.34 -5.69
N LEU A 263 -7.59 3.18 -6.20
CA LEU A 263 -6.27 2.92 -6.81
C LEU A 263 -6.05 3.55 -8.19
N PRO A 264 -6.99 3.50 -9.15
CA PRO A 264 -6.72 3.80 -10.56
C PRO A 264 -6.12 5.19 -10.79
N LEU A 265 -6.74 6.23 -10.24
CA LEU A 265 -6.30 7.60 -10.52
C LEU A 265 -4.93 7.90 -9.93
N ALA A 266 -4.70 7.52 -8.68
CA ALA A 266 -3.43 7.73 -7.99
C ALA A 266 -2.28 6.98 -8.68
N ILE A 267 -2.48 5.70 -9.00
CA ILE A 267 -1.44 4.87 -9.64
C ILE A 267 -1.17 5.32 -11.08
N LEU A 268 -2.20 5.57 -11.89
CA LEU A 268 -2.00 5.98 -13.29
C LEU A 268 -1.28 7.33 -13.39
N ILE A 269 -1.73 8.34 -12.63
CA ILE A 269 -1.10 9.66 -12.64
C ILE A 269 0.32 9.58 -12.09
N GLY A 270 0.54 8.82 -11.00
CA GLY A 270 1.87 8.59 -10.43
C GLY A 270 2.85 7.92 -11.41
N LEU A 271 2.40 6.90 -12.15
CA LEU A 271 3.20 6.21 -13.18
C LEU A 271 3.49 7.11 -14.38
N ILE A 272 2.48 7.84 -14.87
CA ILE A 272 2.65 8.79 -15.98
C ILE A 272 3.68 9.84 -15.59
N MET A 273 3.58 10.44 -14.41
CA MET A 273 4.53 11.44 -13.93
C MET A 273 5.94 10.85 -13.76
N MET A 274 6.06 9.62 -13.24
CA MET A 274 7.34 8.92 -13.13
C MET A 274 7.99 8.73 -14.50
N PHE A 275 7.34 8.05 -15.45
CA PHE A 275 7.93 7.75 -16.75
C PHE A 275 8.13 8.98 -17.62
N SER A 276 7.23 9.97 -17.55
CA SER A 276 7.41 11.24 -18.27
C SER A 276 8.63 11.99 -17.73
N SER A 277 8.85 11.99 -16.41
CA SER A 277 10.04 12.60 -15.81
C SER A 277 11.32 11.85 -16.19
N VAL A 278 11.30 10.52 -16.22
CA VAL A 278 12.45 9.72 -16.69
C VAL A 278 12.79 10.06 -18.13
N TYR A 279 11.78 10.10 -18.99
CA TYR A 279 11.93 10.45 -20.41
C TYR A 279 12.54 11.85 -20.59
N LEU A 280 12.01 12.85 -19.88
CA LEU A 280 12.52 14.22 -19.93
C LEU A 280 13.96 14.33 -19.41
N THR A 281 14.29 13.71 -18.28
CA THR A 281 15.64 13.76 -17.73
C THR A 281 16.67 13.13 -18.68
N ASN A 282 16.34 12.00 -19.31
CA ASN A 282 17.23 11.33 -20.27
C ASN A 282 17.44 12.13 -21.56
N HIS A 283 16.48 12.99 -21.95
CA HIS A 283 16.64 13.89 -23.10
C HIS A 283 17.40 15.19 -22.76
N ILE A 284 17.41 15.61 -21.50
CA ILE A 284 18.13 16.82 -21.05
C ILE A 284 19.62 16.52 -20.78
N THR A 285 19.99 15.27 -20.51
CA THR A 285 21.38 14.87 -20.20
C THR A 285 22.19 14.39 -21.40
N LEU A 286 21.63 14.39 -22.62
CA LEU A 286 22.36 14.11 -23.86
C LEU A 286 22.74 15.44 -24.56
N PRO A 287 24.02 15.84 -24.60
CA PRO A 287 24.51 16.90 -25.47
C PRO A 287 24.55 16.47 -26.95
#